data_AF-R0KUU7-F1
#
_entry.id   AF-R0KUU7-F1
#
_cell.length_a   1.000
_cell.length_b   1.000
_cell.length_c   1.000
_cell.angle_alpha   90.00
_cell.angle_beta   90.00
_cell.angle_gamma   90.00
#
_symmetry.space_group_name_H-M   'P 1'
#
loop_
_entity.id
_entity.type
_entity.pdbx_description
1 polymer ?
#
loop_
_entity_poly.entity_id
_entity_poly.type
_entity_poly.pdbx_seq_one_letter_code
_entity_poly.pdbx_strand_id
1 'polypeptide(L)'
;MLMCDGIGIGCGTALAFADAGCRRLCLGDVNTKGLDKTRSLIQTCYRDADVQVVRVDISNEASVSAFVDHCVHHLGRIDYAVF
;
A
#
# COMPACT_ATOMS: atom_id res chain seq x y z
N MET A 1 -12.71 -15.73 -5.81
CA MET A 1 -12.38 -15.81 -4.38
C MET A 1 -10.86 -15.88 -4.26
N LEU A 2 -10.20 -14.73 -4.10
CA LEU A 2 -8.75 -14.66 -3.89
C LEU A 2 -8.48 -15.00 -2.42
N MET A 3 -8.13 -16.26 -2.18
CA MET A 3 -7.74 -16.74 -0.87
C MET A 3 -6.28 -16.27 -0.66
N CYS A 4 -6.08 -15.30 0.23
CA CYS A 4 -4.76 -14.77 0.58
C CYS A 4 -4.18 -15.61 1.71
N ASP A 5 -3.91 -16.89 1.44
CA ASP A 5 -3.33 -17.81 2.39
C ASP A 5 -1.87 -17.39 2.69
N GLY A 6 -1.68 -16.66 3.78
CA GLY A 6 -0.35 -16.34 4.33
C GLY A 6 0.19 -14.93 4.07
N ILE A 7 -0.66 -13.97 3.69
CA ILE A 7 -0.27 -12.56 3.54
C ILE A 7 -0.95 -11.76 4.66
N GLY A 8 -0.17 -11.04 5.48
CA GLY A 8 -0.66 -10.37 6.70
C GLY A 8 -1.77 -9.35 6.45
N ILE A 9 -2.37 -8.86 7.53
CA ILE A 9 -3.56 -7.98 7.53
C ILE A 9 -3.41 -6.82 6.54
N GLY A 10 -2.24 -6.17 6.49
CA GLY A 10 -1.98 -5.05 5.58
C GLY A 10 -2.18 -5.40 4.09
N CYS A 11 -1.79 -6.60 3.65
CA CYS A 11 -2.02 -7.02 2.27
C CYS A 11 -3.50 -7.27 1.99
N GLY A 12 -4.21 -7.94 2.91
CA GLY A 12 -5.64 -8.17 2.78
C GLY A 12 -6.41 -6.84 2.68
N THR A 13 -6.06 -5.88 3.52
CA THR A 13 -6.62 -4.53 3.50
C THR A 13 -6.34 -3.81 2.18
N ALA A 14 -5.10 -3.85 1.67
CA ALA A 14 -4.75 -3.21 0.40
C ALA A 14 -5.52 -3.81 -0.79
N LEU A 15 -5.69 -5.14 -0.80
CA LEU A 15 -6.50 -5.83 -1.81
C LEU A 15 -7.98 -5.46 -1.69
N ALA A 16 -8.52 -5.37 -0.47
CA ALA A 16 -9.90 -4.97 -0.25
C ALA A 16 -10.17 -3.53 -0.73
N PHE A 17 -9.23 -2.60 -0.49
CA PHE A 17 -9.33 -1.25 -1.05
C PHE A 17 -9.33 -1.26 -2.58
N ALA A 18 -8.45 -2.06 -3.21
CA ALA A 18 -8.40 -2.18 -4.66
C ALA A 18 -9.70 -2.77 -5.23
N ASP A 19 -10.27 -3.79 -4.57
CA ASP A 19 -11.54 -4.41 -4.94
C ASP A 19 -12.72 -3.44 -4.79
N ALA A 20 -12.69 -2.60 -3.76
CA ALA A 20 -13.65 -1.51 -3.56
C ALA A 20 -13.50 -0.35 -4.57
N GLY A 21 -12.54 -0.42 -5.50
CA GLY A 21 -12.35 0.55 -6.57
C GLY A 21 -11.26 1.58 -6.32
N CYS A 22 -10.49 1.48 -5.24
CA CYS A 22 -9.33 2.34 -5.03
C CYS A 22 -8.22 1.99 -6.04
N ARG A 23 -7.90 2.90 -6.94
CA ARG A 23 -6.87 2.69 -7.99
C ARG A 23 -5.54 3.33 -7.68
N ARG A 24 -5.42 4.08 -6.59
CA ARG A 24 -4.17 4.74 -6.20
C ARG A 24 -3.88 4.44 -4.74
N LEU A 25 -2.84 3.66 -4.47
CA LEU A 25 -2.48 3.21 -3.13
C LEU A 25 -1.02 3.53 -2.84
N CYS A 26 -0.72 3.86 -1.59
CA CYS A 26 0.65 3.92 -1.08
C CYS A 26 0.77 2.92 0.07
N LEU A 27 1.74 2.02 -0.02
CA LEU A 27 1.99 0.97 0.96
C LEU A 27 3.33 1.23 1.64
N GLY A 28 3.33 1.21 2.97
CA GLY A 28 4.51 1.46 3.81
C GLY A 28 4.77 0.32 4.78
N ASP A 29 6.00 -0.18 4.84
CA ASP A 29 6.46 -1.23 5.77
C ASP A 29 8.00 -1.24 5.82
N VAL A 30 8.58 -1.80 6.88
CA VAL A 30 10.02 -2.06 6.96
C VAL A 30 10.46 -3.19 6.02
N ASN A 31 9.56 -4.07 5.60
CA ASN A 31 9.79 -5.19 4.70
C ASN A 31 9.22 -4.92 3.30
N THR A 32 10.05 -4.33 2.45
CA THR A 32 9.66 -3.99 1.06
C THR A 32 9.32 -5.21 0.22
N LYS A 33 9.89 -6.40 0.50
CA LYS A 33 9.56 -7.62 -0.25
C LYS A 33 8.10 -8.04 -0.07
N GLY A 34 7.52 -7.78 1.10
CA GLY A 34 6.10 -8.02 1.35
C GLY A 34 5.24 -7.08 0.51
N LEU A 35 5.61 -5.80 0.50
CA LEU A 35 4.92 -4.75 -0.26
C LEU A 35 4.97 -5.00 -1.77
N ASP A 36 6.12 -5.41 -2.32
CA ASP A 36 6.26 -5.71 -3.75
C ASP A 36 5.37 -6.88 -4.18
N LYS A 37 5.21 -7.90 -3.31
CA LYS A 37 4.26 -8.99 -3.56
C LYS A 37 2.82 -8.48 -3.57
N THR A 38 2.44 -7.66 -2.59
CA THR A 38 1.09 -7.05 -2.52
C THR A 38 0.80 -6.20 -3.75
N ARG A 39 1.75 -5.34 -4.15
CA ARG A 39 1.69 -4.55 -5.40
C ARG A 39 1.46 -5.46 -6.61
N SER A 40 2.26 -6.51 -6.75
CA SER A 40 2.15 -7.45 -7.88
C SER A 40 0.78 -8.13 -7.92
N LEU A 41 0.25 -8.52 -6.76
CA LEU A 41 -1.09 -9.13 -6.66
C LEU A 41 -2.18 -8.14 -7.08
N ILE A 42 -2.16 -6.92 -6.52
CA ILE A 42 -3.13 -5.87 -6.87
C ILE A 42 -3.09 -5.60 -8.39
N GLN A 43 -1.90 -5.40 -8.95
CA GLN A 43 -1.74 -5.07 -10.37
C GLN A 43 -2.08 -6.23 -11.31
N THR A 44 -1.99 -7.48 -10.84
CA THR A 44 -2.47 -8.65 -11.59
C THR A 44 -3.99 -8.62 -11.75
N CYS A 45 -4.72 -8.20 -10.72
CA CYS A 45 -6.18 -8.11 -10.74
C CYS A 45 -6.69 -6.78 -11.35
N TYR A 46 -5.95 -5.70 -11.14
CA TYR A 46 -6.33 -4.32 -11.46
C TYR A 46 -5.17 -3.61 -12.15
N ARG A 47 -5.03 -3.79 -13.47
CA ARG A 47 -3.86 -3.32 -14.25
C ARG A 47 -3.68 -1.80 -14.28
N ASP A 48 -4.74 -1.06 -14.05
CA ASP A 48 -4.79 0.40 -13.94
C ASP A 48 -4.48 0.91 -12.53
N ALA A 49 -4.28 0.02 -11.55
CA ALA A 49 -3.92 0.41 -10.19
C ALA A 49 -2.48 0.92 -10.12
N ASP A 50 -2.35 2.18 -9.69
CA ASP A 50 -1.08 2.79 -9.30
C ASP A 50 -0.81 2.48 -7.83
N VAL A 51 0.18 1.64 -7.58
CA VAL A 51 0.56 1.21 -6.23
C VAL A 51 2.00 1.62 -5.98
N GLN A 52 2.17 2.59 -5.08
CA GLN A 52 3.46 3.05 -4.60
C GLN A 52 3.90 2.22 -3.40
N VAL A 53 5.15 1.77 -3.41
CA VAL A 53 5.75 0.99 -2.34
C VAL A 53 6.89 1.81 -1.75
N VAL A 54 6.82 2.10 -0.45
CA VAL A 54 7.83 2.89 0.25
C VAL A 54 8.29 2.12 1.47
N ARG A 55 9.61 2.06 1.69
CA ARG A 55 10.15 1.56 2.95
C ARG A 55 9.86 2.59 4.04
N VAL A 56 9.20 2.19 5.12
CA VAL A 56 8.87 3.08 6.24
C VAL A 56 9.19 2.38 7.54
N ASP A 57 9.95 3.05 8.41
CA ASP A 57 10.11 2.63 9.81
C ASP A 57 9.21 3.49 10.69
N ILE A 58 8.11 2.92 11.16
CA ILE A 58 7.13 3.63 12.01
C ILE A 58 7.72 4.05 13.37
N SER A 59 8.84 3.46 13.79
CA SER A 59 9.55 3.83 15.01
C SER A 59 10.38 5.12 14.85
N ASN A 60 10.52 5.61 13.61
CA ASN A 60 11.25 6.81 13.26
C ASN A 60 10.30 7.86 12.69
N GLU A 61 10.03 8.91 13.47
CA GLU A 61 9.12 10.00 13.10
C GLU A 61 9.48 10.67 11.76
N ALA A 62 10.77 10.88 11.47
CA ALA A 62 11.20 11.45 10.20
C ALA A 62 10.90 10.51 9.01
N SER A 63 10.99 9.20 9.23
CA SER A 63 10.61 8.21 8.21
C SER A 63 9.10 8.24 7.94
N VAL A 64 8.28 8.44 8.98
CA VAL A 64 6.82 8.56 8.85
C VAL A 64 6.45 9.85 8.12
N SER A 65 7.04 10.98 8.51
CA SER A 65 6.79 12.27 7.83
C SER A 65 7.13 12.18 6.34
N ALA A 66 8.30 11.65 5.99
CA ALA A 66 8.72 11.49 4.59
C ALA A 66 7.76 10.57 3.80
N PHE A 67 7.21 9.54 4.43
CA PHE A 67 6.21 8.68 3.80
C PHE A 67 4.91 9.43 3.52
N VAL A 68 4.40 10.19 4.49
CA VAL A 68 3.17 10.98 4.31
C VAL A 68 3.37 12.03 3.21
N ASP A 69 4.51 12.73 3.21
CA ASP A 69 4.85 13.70 2.16
C ASP A 69 4.90 13.06 0.78
N HIS A 70 5.52 11.88 0.67
CA HIS A 70 5.51 11.09 -0.56
C HIS A 70 4.08 10.72 -1.00
N CYS A 71 3.24 10.24 -0.08
CA CYS A 71 1.84 9.90 -0.38
C CYS A 71 1.08 11.11 -0.91
N VAL A 72 1.18 12.26 -0.25
CA VAL A 72 0.50 13.49 -0.67
C VAL A 72 1.03 13.98 -2.01
N HIS A 73 2.33 13.96 -2.23
CA HIS A 73 2.93 14.38 -3.50
C HIS A 73 2.47 13.52 -4.68
N HIS A 74 2.39 12.19 -4.50
CA HIS A 74 1.99 11.28 -5.57
C HIS A 74 0.47 11.21 -5.77
N LEU A 75 -0.31 11.18 -4.69
CA LEU A 75 -1.76 11.00 -4.76
C LEU A 75 -2.52 12.34 -4.93
N GLY A 76 -1.87 13.45 -4.54
CA GLY A 76 -2.45 14.80 -4.42
C GLY A 76 -3.22 15.03 -3.11
N ARG A 77 -3.69 13.97 -2.47
CA ARG A 77 -4.40 13.96 -1.18
C ARG A 77 -4.41 12.54 -0.58
N ILE A 78 -4.69 12.43 0.71
CA ILE A 78 -4.92 11.15 1.38
C ILE A 78 -6.39 11.11 1.81
N ASP A 79 -7.13 10.14 1.28
CA ASP A 79 -8.55 9.94 1.62
C ASP A 79 -8.74 9.02 2.82
N TYR A 80 -7.89 7.99 2.93
CA TYR A 80 -7.92 7.00 4.01
C TYR A 80 -6.50 6.65 4.43
N ALA A 81 -6.28 6.44 5.73
CA ALA A 81 -5.04 5.93 6.29
C ALA A 81 -5.38 4.80 7.28
N VAL A 82 -4.70 3.66 7.16
CA VAL A 82 -4.90 2.48 8.01
C VAL A 82 -3.52 2.03 8.48
N PHE A 83 -3.39 1.73 9.79
CA PHE A 83 -2.15 1.36 10.47
C PHE A 83 -2.21 -0.08 10.97
#